data_AF-A0A942QIW1-F1
#
_entry.id   AF-A0A942QIW1-F1
#
_cell.length_a   1.000
_cell.length_b   1.000
_cell.length_c   1.000
_cell.angle_alpha   90.00
_cell.angle_beta   90.00
_cell.angle_gamma   90.00
#
_symmetry.space_group_name_H-M   'P 1'
#
loop_
_entity.id
_entity.type
_entity.pdbx_description
1 polymer ?
#
loop_
_entity_poly.entity_id
_entity_poly.type
_entity_poly.pdbx_seq_one_letter_code
_entity_poly.pdbx_strand_id
1 'polypeptide(L)'
;MKKYQIMFTVAILLVFLWTAWEALGFAKQARFLPLYVSLVAIPLVIAQLFLEIKNKATNDSSANSAEDFNALKERMPALLVYMGWVLGYVLLIYLLGFLVATGIFLFAFLKRESGMTLVQTITGVVITLGFIVFFGRVLHMYWPEGILVRLIM
;
A
#
# COMPACT_ATOMS: atom_id res chain seq x y z
N MET A 1 -19.91 17.45 11.77
CA MET A 1 -20.27 16.11 11.24
C MET A 1 -19.34 15.08 11.89
N LYS A 2 -19.87 14.04 12.55
CA LYS A 2 -19.08 13.18 13.47
C LYS A 2 -19.42 11.68 13.42
N LYS A 3 -20.45 11.24 12.67
CA LYS A 3 -20.89 9.83 12.63
C LYS A 3 -20.14 9.00 11.58
N TYR A 4 -19.94 9.54 10.37
CA TYR A 4 -19.28 8.80 9.28
C TYR A 4 -17.79 8.55 9.54
N GLN A 5 -17.07 9.49 10.17
CA GLN A 5 -15.68 9.31 10.56
C GLN A 5 -15.53 8.20 11.61
N ILE A 6 -16.29 8.28 12.70
CA ILE A 6 -16.29 7.22 13.73
C ILE A 6 -16.71 5.87 13.12
N MET A 7 -17.74 5.86 12.27
CA MET A 7 -18.20 4.64 11.59
C MET A 7 -17.12 4.06 10.67
N PHE A 8 -16.36 4.92 9.98
CA PHE A 8 -15.23 4.51 9.14
C PHE A 8 -14.07 3.98 9.99
N THR A 9 -13.69 4.67 11.07
CA THR A 9 -12.63 4.22 11.99
C THR A 9 -12.99 2.88 12.64
N VAL A 10 -14.26 2.70 13.04
CA VAL A 10 -14.78 1.42 13.53
C VAL A 10 -14.76 0.35 12.44
N ALA A 11 -15.15 0.68 11.21
CA ALA A 11 -15.09 -0.27 10.09
C ALA A 11 -13.63 -0.72 9.82
N ILE A 12 -12.67 0.21 9.80
CA ILE A 12 -11.24 -0.10 9.68
C ILE A 12 -10.78 -1.02 10.81
N LEU A 13 -11.18 -0.73 12.06
CA LEU A 13 -10.82 -1.57 13.20
C LEU A 13 -11.35 -3.00 13.02
N LEU A 14 -12.60 -3.15 12.56
CA LEU A 14 -13.18 -4.46 12.27
C LEU A 14 -12.44 -5.17 11.15
N VAL A 15 -12.02 -4.47 10.10
CA VAL A 15 -11.18 -5.06 9.04
C VAL A 15 -9.88 -5.60 9.63
N PHE A 16 -9.16 -4.83 10.46
CA PHE A 16 -7.91 -5.31 11.04
C PHE A 16 -8.08 -6.46 12.03
N LEU A 17 -9.19 -6.50 12.76
CA LEU A 17 -9.55 -7.63 13.62
C LEU A 17 -9.87 -8.88 12.78
N TRP A 18 -10.62 -8.71 11.70
CA TRP A 18 -10.90 -9.79 10.75
C TRP A 18 -9.59 -10.30 10.15
N THR A 19 -8.72 -9.43 9.64
CA THR A 19 -7.46 -9.88 9.03
C THR A 19 -6.58 -10.61 10.04
N ALA A 20 -6.55 -10.17 11.31
CA ALA A 20 -5.83 -10.88 12.37
C ALA A 20 -6.42 -12.28 12.61
N TRP A 21 -7.74 -12.39 12.62
CA TRP A 21 -8.46 -13.66 12.79
C TRP A 21 -8.18 -14.61 11.62
N GLU A 22 -8.33 -14.14 10.38
CA GLU A 22 -8.11 -14.92 9.17
C GLU A 22 -6.66 -15.41 9.08
N ALA A 23 -5.71 -14.57 9.50
CA ALA A 23 -4.28 -14.93 9.50
C ALA A 23 -3.96 -16.16 10.33
N LEU A 24 -4.75 -16.45 11.38
CA LEU A 24 -4.56 -17.65 12.21
C LEU A 24 -4.85 -18.94 11.42
N GLY A 25 -5.67 -18.86 10.36
CA GLY A 25 -5.97 -19.97 9.47
C GLY A 25 -4.90 -20.24 8.40
N PHE A 26 -3.95 -19.31 8.19
CA PHE A 26 -2.91 -19.47 7.18
C PHE A 26 -1.75 -20.35 7.65
N ALA A 27 -1.03 -20.95 6.68
CA ALA A 27 0.22 -21.65 6.93
C ALA A 27 1.24 -20.74 7.65
N LYS A 28 2.17 -21.34 8.41
CA LYS A 28 3.07 -20.59 9.32
C LYS A 28 3.84 -19.46 8.63
N GLN A 29 4.16 -19.60 7.35
CA GLN A 29 4.88 -18.63 6.54
C GLN A 29 3.98 -17.50 6.03
N ALA A 30 2.72 -17.79 5.69
CA ALA A 30 1.78 -16.83 5.12
C ALA A 30 1.07 -15.97 6.18
N ARG A 31 1.00 -16.44 7.44
CA ARG A 31 0.34 -15.69 8.53
C ARG A 31 1.11 -14.47 9.03
N PHE A 32 2.42 -14.38 8.79
CA PHE A 32 3.26 -13.33 9.37
C PHE A 32 2.81 -11.93 8.93
N LEU A 33 2.61 -11.72 7.62
CA LEU A 33 2.30 -10.40 7.08
C LEU A 33 0.95 -9.88 7.61
N PRO A 34 -0.17 -10.62 7.52
CA PRO A 34 -1.45 -10.15 8.04
C PRO A 34 -1.43 -9.94 9.57
N LEU A 35 -0.76 -10.82 10.34
CA LEU A 35 -0.66 -10.68 11.79
C LEU A 35 0.14 -9.44 12.21
N TYR A 36 1.32 -9.21 11.63
CA TYR A 36 2.15 -8.05 12.02
C TYR A 36 1.49 -6.73 11.66
N VAL A 37 0.87 -6.64 10.48
CA VAL A 37 0.14 -5.44 10.07
C VAL A 37 -1.02 -5.18 11.02
N SER A 38 -1.84 -6.19 11.34
CA SER A 38 -2.93 -6.03 12.32
C SER A 38 -2.42 -5.68 13.72
N LEU A 39 -1.34 -6.30 14.18
CA LEU A 39 -0.78 -6.07 15.51
C LEU A 39 -0.37 -4.61 15.72
N VAL A 40 0.17 -3.97 14.68
CA VAL A 40 0.53 -2.54 14.71
C VAL A 40 -0.69 -1.66 14.47
N ALA A 41 -1.54 -2.00 13.50
CA ALA A 41 -2.66 -1.15 13.11
C ALA A 41 -3.76 -1.06 14.16
N ILE A 42 -4.10 -2.16 14.84
CA ILE A 42 -5.14 -2.19 15.89
C ILE A 42 -4.91 -1.13 16.98
N PRO A 43 -3.75 -1.06 17.66
CA PRO A 43 -3.55 -0.05 18.71
C PRO A 43 -3.55 1.38 18.16
N LEU A 44 -3.05 1.61 16.94
CA LEU A 44 -3.10 2.91 16.26
C LEU A 44 -4.54 3.37 15.99
N VAL A 45 -5.37 2.48 15.44
CA VAL A 45 -6.77 2.77 15.14
C VAL A 45 -7.59 2.95 16.42
N ILE A 46 -7.30 2.17 17.47
CA ILE A 46 -7.90 2.37 18.80
C ILE A 46 -7.53 3.75 19.36
N ALA A 47 -6.24 4.13 19.30
CA ALA A 47 -5.80 5.46 19.76
C ALA A 47 -6.50 6.58 18.98
N GLN A 48 -6.63 6.44 17.66
CA GLN A 48 -7.37 7.39 16.83
C GLN A 48 -8.84 7.46 17.22
N LEU A 49 -9.51 6.32 17.44
CA LEU A 49 -10.90 6.27 17.87
C LEU A 49 -11.09 6.98 19.23
N PHE A 50 -10.16 6.79 20.17
CA PHE A 50 -10.17 7.50 21.45
C PHE A 50 -10.01 9.02 21.27
N LEU A 51 -9.10 9.46 20.39
CA LEU A 51 -8.92 10.88 20.08
C LEU A 51 -10.16 11.49 19.42
N GLU A 52 -10.79 10.78 18.49
CA GLU A 52 -12.04 11.20 17.84
C GLU A 52 -13.20 11.33 18.83
N ILE A 53 -13.32 10.39 19.77
CA ILE A 53 -14.33 10.44 20.83
C ILE A 53 -14.04 11.59 21.81
N LYS A 54 -12.77 11.83 22.16
CA LYS A 54 -12.35 12.90 23.08
C LYS A 54 -12.52 14.29 22.47
N ASN A 55 -12.15 14.46 21.20
CA ASN A 55 -12.31 15.71 20.44
C ASN A 55 -13.76 15.98 20.02
N LYS A 56 -14.70 15.09 20.41
CA LYS A 56 -16.13 15.30 20.20
C LYS A 56 -16.68 16.46 21.05
N ALA A 57 -15.99 16.85 22.13
CA ALA A 57 -16.46 17.84 23.11
C ALA A 57 -16.00 19.30 22.86
N THR A 58 -15.02 19.54 22.00
CA THR A 58 -14.60 20.90 21.60
C THR A 58 -15.19 21.25 20.22
N ASN A 59 -15.86 22.39 20.15
CA ASN A 59 -16.61 22.89 18.98
C ASN A 59 -15.71 23.45 17.86
N ASP A 60 -16.34 23.68 16.70
CA ASP A 60 -15.89 24.46 15.54
C ASP A 60 -14.83 23.89 14.59
N SER A 61 -15.28 23.06 13.64
CA SER A 61 -14.55 22.82 12.38
C SER A 61 -15.48 22.85 11.16
N SER A 62 -16.50 23.71 11.21
CA SER A 62 -17.40 23.98 10.09
C SER A 62 -16.69 24.76 8.96
N ALA A 63 -15.65 25.54 9.28
CA ALA A 63 -14.82 26.22 8.28
C ALA A 63 -13.85 25.27 7.56
N ASN A 64 -13.28 24.28 8.27
CA ASN A 64 -12.29 23.36 7.69
C ASN A 64 -12.90 22.30 6.75
N SER A 65 -14.19 21.97 6.87
CA SER A 65 -14.77 20.87 6.08
C SER A 65 -14.99 21.23 4.59
N ALA A 66 -15.29 22.49 4.29
CA ALA A 66 -15.43 22.96 2.91
C ALA A 66 -14.07 23.17 2.23
N GLU A 67 -13.09 23.66 2.99
CA GLU A 67 -11.69 23.75 2.54
C GLU A 67 -11.07 22.37 2.36
N ASP A 68 -11.29 21.42 3.27
CA ASP A 68 -10.83 20.03 3.13
C ASP A 68 -11.47 19.33 1.95
N PHE A 69 -12.77 19.55 1.69
CA PHE A 69 -13.44 18.91 0.54
C PHE A 69 -12.96 19.50 -0.79
N ASN A 70 -12.71 20.81 -0.86
CA ASN A 70 -12.11 21.45 -2.03
C ASN A 70 -10.65 21.02 -2.22
N ALA A 71 -9.86 20.93 -1.15
CA ALA A 71 -8.50 20.41 -1.18
C ALA A 71 -8.45 18.92 -1.59
N LEU A 72 -9.42 18.12 -1.15
CA LEU A 72 -9.56 16.73 -1.57
C LEU A 72 -9.89 16.65 -3.05
N LYS A 73 -10.82 17.48 -3.53
CA LYS A 73 -11.21 17.55 -4.95
C LYS A 73 -10.06 17.97 -5.86
N GLU A 74 -9.21 18.88 -5.38
CA GLU A 74 -8.01 19.33 -6.08
C GLU A 74 -6.91 18.24 -6.11
N ARG A 75 -6.79 17.45 -5.03
CA ARG A 75 -5.84 16.32 -4.94
C ARG A 75 -6.36 14.99 -5.53
N MET A 76 -7.67 14.87 -5.73
CA MET A 76 -8.34 13.70 -6.29
C MET A 76 -7.72 13.20 -7.60
N PRO A 77 -7.41 14.04 -8.60
CA PRO A 77 -6.75 13.57 -9.82
C PRO A 77 -5.38 12.94 -9.55
N ALA A 78 -4.58 13.51 -8.64
CA ALA A 78 -3.29 12.95 -8.27
C ALA A 78 -3.45 11.60 -7.55
N LEU A 79 -4.43 11.48 -6.65
CA LEU A 79 -4.76 10.22 -5.98
C LEU A 79 -5.16 9.12 -6.98
N LEU A 80 -5.96 9.46 -8.00
CA LEU A 80 -6.34 8.52 -9.05
C LEU A 80 -5.13 8.05 -9.87
N VAL A 81 -4.17 8.95 -10.15
CA VAL A 81 -2.93 8.59 -10.86
C VAL A 81 -2.12 7.59 -10.04
N TYR A 82 -1.93 7.81 -8.74
CA TYR A 82 -1.22 6.86 -7.88
C TYR A 82 -1.96 5.53 -7.72
N MET A 83 -3.28 5.56 -7.64
CA MET A 83 -4.08 4.34 -7.63
C MET A 83 -3.92 3.56 -8.96
N GLY A 84 -3.86 4.28 -10.08
CA GLY A 84 -3.54 3.72 -11.40
C GLY A 84 -2.15 3.09 -11.46
N TRP A 85 -1.14 3.71 -10.85
CA TRP A 85 0.20 3.13 -10.73
C TRP A 85 0.20 1.81 -9.94
N VAL A 86 -0.50 1.77 -8.80
CA VAL A 86 -0.60 0.56 -7.98
C VAL A 86 -1.32 -0.56 -8.75
N LEU A 87 -2.47 -0.26 -9.35
CA LEU A 87 -3.22 -1.24 -10.14
C LEU A 87 -2.41 -1.71 -11.35
N GLY A 88 -1.76 -0.79 -12.04
CA GLY A 88 -0.86 -1.08 -13.16
C GLY A 88 0.28 -2.00 -12.73
N TYR A 89 0.90 -1.75 -11.58
CA TYR A 89 1.96 -2.61 -11.06
C TYR A 89 1.46 -4.02 -10.76
N VAL A 90 0.32 -4.17 -10.09
CA VAL A 90 -0.30 -5.47 -9.83
C VAL A 90 -0.58 -6.22 -11.14
N LEU A 91 -1.09 -5.53 -12.15
CA LEU A 91 -1.33 -6.10 -13.47
C LEU A 91 -0.02 -6.52 -14.16
N LEU A 92 1.03 -5.71 -14.08
CA LEU A 92 2.36 -6.07 -14.61
C LEU A 92 2.92 -7.32 -13.92
N ILE A 93 2.80 -7.43 -12.59
CA ILE A 93 3.26 -8.62 -11.86
C ILE A 93 2.53 -9.86 -12.38
N TYR A 94 1.21 -9.77 -12.57
CA TYR A 94 0.41 -10.88 -13.07
C TYR A 94 0.83 -11.33 -14.48
N LEU A 95 1.14 -10.37 -15.36
CA LEU A 95 1.52 -10.66 -16.74
C LEU A 95 2.97 -11.10 -16.90
N LEU A 96 3.91 -10.40 -16.27
CA LEU A 96 5.36 -10.50 -16.52
C LEU A 96 6.14 -11.16 -15.37
N GLY A 97 5.52 -11.32 -14.21
CA GLY A 97 6.16 -11.82 -13.00
C GLY A 97 6.79 -10.70 -12.19
N PHE A 98 7.07 -11.00 -10.92
CA PHE A 98 7.45 -9.97 -9.95
C PHE A 98 8.72 -9.19 -10.32
N LEU A 99 9.81 -9.88 -10.70
CA LEU A 99 11.09 -9.23 -10.95
C LEU A 99 11.04 -8.30 -12.18
N VAL A 100 10.47 -8.77 -13.28
CA VAL A 100 10.35 -8.00 -14.53
C VAL A 100 9.38 -6.82 -14.32
N ALA A 101 8.24 -7.06 -13.68
CA ALA A 101 7.28 -6.02 -13.35
C ALA A 101 7.90 -4.93 -12.45
N THR A 102 8.67 -5.33 -11.43
CA THR A 102 9.35 -4.40 -10.51
C THR A 102 10.32 -3.51 -11.26
N GLY A 103 11.12 -4.08 -12.18
CA GLY A 103 12.07 -3.32 -12.97
C GLY A 103 11.40 -2.28 -13.86
N ILE A 104 10.37 -2.69 -14.61
CA ILE A 104 9.62 -1.78 -15.50
C ILE A 104 8.90 -0.71 -14.69
N PHE A 105 8.22 -1.10 -13.61
CA PHE A 105 7.51 -0.20 -12.74
C PHE A 105 8.44 0.84 -12.11
N LEU A 106 9.55 0.41 -11.48
CA LEU A 106 10.50 1.32 -10.86
C LEU A 106 11.11 2.27 -11.89
N PHE A 107 11.49 1.77 -13.06
CA PHE A 107 12.04 2.62 -14.11
C PHE A 107 11.05 3.70 -14.54
N ALA A 108 9.82 3.29 -14.86
CA ALA A 108 8.76 4.20 -15.30
C ALA A 108 8.37 5.20 -14.19
N PHE A 109 8.23 4.73 -12.96
CA PHE A 109 7.85 5.53 -11.81
C PHE A 109 8.94 6.55 -11.44
N LEU A 110 10.19 6.13 -11.29
CA LEU A 110 11.30 7.03 -10.95
C LEU A 110 11.53 8.07 -12.06
N LYS A 111 11.33 7.69 -13.33
CA LYS A 111 11.49 8.60 -14.45
C LYS A 111 10.37 9.64 -14.53
N ARG A 112 9.12 9.23 -14.29
CA ARG A 112 7.93 10.07 -14.46
C ARG A 112 7.56 10.88 -13.22
N GLU A 113 7.60 10.27 -12.04
CA GLU A 113 7.14 10.89 -10.80
C GLU A 113 8.29 11.55 -10.02
N SER A 114 9.49 10.97 -10.05
CA SER A 114 10.62 11.48 -9.26
C SER A 114 11.53 12.44 -10.03
N GLY A 115 11.31 12.63 -11.33
CA GLY A 115 12.11 13.53 -12.17
C GLY A 115 13.60 13.15 -12.26
N MET A 116 13.94 11.90 -11.94
CA MET A 116 15.34 11.48 -11.85
C MET A 116 16.04 11.47 -13.22
N THR A 117 17.35 11.72 -13.19
CA THR A 117 18.20 11.56 -14.36
C THR A 117 18.27 10.08 -14.75
N LEU A 118 18.52 9.79 -16.03
CA LEU A 118 18.50 8.41 -16.55
C LEU A 118 19.51 7.51 -15.82
N VAL A 119 20.67 8.07 -15.44
CA VAL A 119 21.69 7.37 -14.65
C VAL A 119 21.17 7.04 -13.24
N GLN A 120 20.54 7.99 -12.55
CA GLN A 120 19.97 7.74 -11.22
C GLN A 120 18.85 6.70 -11.27
N THR A 121 17.99 6.74 -12.29
CA THR A 121 16.94 5.74 -12.49
C THR A 121 17.52 4.35 -12.69
N ILE A 122 18.49 4.18 -13.60
CA ILE A 122 19.10 2.87 -13.85
C ILE A 122 19.80 2.35 -12.59
N THR A 123 20.61 3.18 -11.95
CA THR A 123 21.32 2.78 -10.72
C THR A 123 20.35 2.38 -9.62
N GLY A 124 19.27 3.14 -9.41
CA GLY A 124 18.22 2.80 -8.44
C GLY A 124 17.55 1.46 -8.76
N VAL A 125 17.13 1.26 -10.01
CA VAL A 125 16.50 -0.01 -10.45
C VAL A 125 17.45 -1.19 -10.25
N VAL A 126 18.72 -1.08 -10.66
CA VAL A 126 19.71 -2.15 -10.54
C VAL A 126 19.99 -2.50 -9.08
N ILE A 127 20.16 -1.49 -8.22
CA ILE A 127 20.41 -1.71 -6.78
C ILE A 127 19.20 -2.39 -6.14
N THR A 128 17.98 -1.90 -6.39
CA THR A 128 16.77 -2.47 -5.80
C THR A 128 16.54 -3.90 -6.27
N LEU A 129 16.66 -4.19 -7.58
CA LEU A 129 16.53 -5.55 -8.09
C LEU A 129 17.62 -6.47 -7.57
N GLY A 130 18.87 -6.00 -7.50
CA GLY A 130 19.98 -6.75 -6.92
C GLY A 130 19.72 -7.12 -5.47
N PHE A 131 19.20 -6.18 -4.68
CA PHE A 131 18.81 -6.43 -3.29
C PHE A 131 17.67 -7.45 -3.19
N ILE A 132 16.62 -7.33 -4.00
CA ILE A 132 15.49 -8.27 -4.03
C ILE A 132 15.96 -9.69 -4.37
N VAL A 133 16.83 -9.84 -5.38
CA VAL A 133 17.36 -11.14 -5.79
C VAL A 133 18.25 -11.73 -4.69
N PHE A 134 19.13 -10.91 -4.11
CA PHE A 134 19.97 -11.33 -2.99
C PHE A 134 19.11 -11.81 -1.82
N PHE A 135 18.11 -11.04 -1.42
CA PHE A 135 17.23 -11.35 -0.30
C PHE A 135 16.37 -12.58 -0.59
N GLY A 136 15.86 -12.71 -1.82
CA GLY A 136 15.10 -13.88 -2.25
C GLY A 136 15.91 -15.18 -2.16
N ARG A 137 17.21 -15.13 -2.50
CA ARG A 137 18.12 -16.27 -2.33
C ARG A 137 18.38 -16.60 -0.87
N VAL A 138 18.63 -15.59 -0.04
CA VAL A 138 18.87 -15.79 1.41
C VAL A 138 17.65 -16.39 2.09
N LEU A 139 16.45 -15.90 1.75
CA LEU A 139 15.20 -16.36 2.35
C LEU A 139 14.54 -17.55 1.66
N HIS A 140 15.15 -18.08 0.60
CA HIS A 140 14.57 -19.16 -0.23
C HIS A 140 13.12 -18.84 -0.67
N MET A 141 12.87 -17.58 -1.03
CA MET A 141 11.55 -17.14 -1.49
C MET A 141 11.35 -17.46 -2.98
N TYR A 142 10.19 -18.03 -3.28
CA TYR A 142 9.71 -18.18 -4.65
C TYR A 142 8.91 -16.93 -5.03
N TRP A 143 9.41 -16.21 -6.03
CA TRP A 143 8.73 -15.05 -6.59
C TRP A 143 7.68 -15.51 -7.62
N PRO A 144 6.54 -14.81 -7.75
CA PRO A 144 5.53 -15.19 -8.72
C PRO A 144 6.05 -14.97 -10.15
N GLU A 145 5.93 -16.03 -10.96
CA GLU A 145 6.21 -16.01 -12.38
C GLU A 145 5.00 -15.46 -13.14
N GLY A 146 5.26 -14.66 -14.18
CA GLY A 146 4.21 -14.09 -15.01
C GLY A 146 3.59 -15.13 -15.92
N ILE A 147 2.30 -14.97 -16.22
CA ILE A 147 1.59 -15.88 -17.14
C ILE A 147 2.26 -15.92 -18.52
N LEU A 148 2.75 -14.78 -19.02
CA LEU A 148 3.40 -14.71 -20.33
C LEU A 148 4.74 -15.44 -20.32
N VAL A 149 5.50 -15.33 -19.24
CA VAL A 149 6.79 -16.02 -19.08
C VAL A 149 6.57 -17.53 -19.03
N ARG A 150 5.54 -17.96 -18.30
CA ARG A 150 5.14 -19.37 -18.19
C ARG A 150 4.60 -19.96 -19.50
N LEU A 151 4.04 -19.15 -20.40
CA LEU A 151 3.53 -19.62 -21.68
C LEU A 151 4.64 -19.82 -22.74
N ILE A 152 5.76 -19.10 -22.58
CA ILE A 152 6.87 -19.08 -23.55
C ILE A 152 7.98 -20.08 -23.17
N MET A 153 8.10 -20.43 -21.88
CA MET A 153 9.12 -21.35 -21.34
C MET A 153 8.50 -22.68 -20.94
#